data_AF-A0A7L1YCE5-F1
#
_entry.id   AF-A0A7L1YCE5-F1
#
_cell.length_a   1.000
_cell.length_b   1.000
_cell.length_c   1.000
_cell.angle_alpha   90.00
_cell.angle_beta   90.00
_cell.angle_gamma   90.00
#
_symmetry.space_group_name_H-M   'P 1'
#
loop_
_entity.id
_entity.type
_entity.pdbx_description
1 polymer ?
#
loop_
_entity_poly.entity_id
_entity_poly.type
_entity_poly.pdbx_seq_one_letter_code
_entity_poly.pdbx_strand_id
1 'polypeptide(L)'
;GFLFAEKCPAPPRIEFADATAQVYALGTEMYYECDSGYDRWSGDHPGIKCKRENHRASWSYSGFKCIDETILLSTAPTVEIEFTQKSEIKTRSLAPQKQEDLSEFAQKDFCGPPKTLPHASIKLKKHYYVGQELHFKCQSGYDKQPPISGTSTCEKVKGSIIWTPLNMRCANDT
;
A
#
# COMPACT_ATOMS: atom_id res chain seq x y z
N GLY A 1 -17.08 18.41 -12.30
CA GLY A 1 -15.83 18.96 -11.77
C GLY A 1 -15.12 17.89 -10.97
N PHE A 2 -13.87 17.57 -11.31
CA PHE A 2 -13.06 16.60 -10.58
C PHE A 2 -12.57 17.29 -9.29
N LEU A 3 -13.08 16.91 -8.12
CA LEU A 3 -12.54 17.37 -6.85
C LEU A 3 -11.15 16.72 -6.71
N PHE A 4 -10.09 17.50 -6.89
CA PHE A 4 -8.75 17.07 -6.53
C PHE A 4 -8.74 16.85 -5.01
N ALA A 5 -8.28 15.68 -4.58
CA ALA A 5 -8.07 15.42 -3.17
C ALA A 5 -7.03 16.43 -2.64
N GLU A 6 -7.40 17.22 -1.62
CA GLU A 6 -6.50 18.24 -1.06
C GLU A 6 -5.35 17.54 -0.32
N LYS A 7 -4.11 17.96 -0.57
CA LYS A 7 -2.90 17.31 -0.06
C LYS A 7 -2.64 17.67 1.41
N CYS A 8 -2.30 16.67 2.21
CA CYS A 8 -1.90 16.84 3.60
C CYS A 8 -0.42 17.23 3.73
N PRO A 9 -0.05 17.93 4.82
CA PRO A 9 1.34 18.07 5.20
C PRO A 9 1.97 16.71 5.53
N ALA A 10 3.29 16.67 5.68
CA ALA A 10 3.97 15.46 6.15
C ALA A 10 3.36 15.01 7.50
N PRO A 11 3.13 13.70 7.69
CA PRO A 11 2.56 13.20 8.93
C PRO A 11 3.49 13.45 10.11
N PRO A 12 2.94 13.51 11.34
CA PRO A 12 3.77 13.58 12.53
C PRO A 12 4.75 12.41 12.55
N ARG A 13 6.01 12.70 12.90
CA ARG A 13 7.04 11.67 13.09
C ARG A 13 7.05 11.27 14.56
N ILE A 14 6.87 9.99 14.82
CA ILE A 14 7.05 9.40 16.14
C ILE A 14 8.30 8.53 16.05
N GLU A 15 9.25 8.75 16.96
CA GLU A 15 10.46 7.93 17.02
C GLU A 15 10.10 6.47 17.30
N PHE A 16 10.77 5.56 16.58
CA PHE A 16 10.57 4.12 16.71
C PHE A 16 9.14 3.66 16.45
N ALA A 17 8.39 4.38 15.61
CA ALA A 17 7.05 4.01 15.18
C ALA A 17 6.90 4.06 13.66
N ASP A 18 6.16 3.09 13.13
CA ASP A 18 5.76 3.05 11.73
C ASP A 18 4.33 3.56 11.58
N ALA A 19 4.10 4.37 10.54
CA ALA A 19 2.79 4.87 10.18
C ALA A 19 2.23 4.09 8.99
N THR A 20 1.03 3.54 9.14
CA THR A 20 0.35 2.75 8.11
C THR A 20 -1.00 3.37 7.75
N ALA A 21 -1.32 3.44 6.46
CA ALA A 21 -2.62 3.92 5.99
C ALA A 21 -3.55 2.73 5.72
N GLN A 22 -4.78 2.79 6.23
CA GLN A 22 -5.81 1.78 5.95
C GLN A 22 -6.63 2.08 4.70
N VAL A 23 -6.83 3.36 4.40
CA VAL A 23 -7.55 3.83 3.21
C VAL A 23 -6.63 4.66 2.34
N TYR A 24 -6.94 4.89 1.07
CA TYR A 24 -6.12 5.70 0.16
C TYR A 24 -7.04 6.45 -0.80
N ALA A 25 -6.93 7.77 -0.85
CA ALA A 25 -7.79 8.60 -1.69
C ALA A 25 -7.60 8.32 -3.19
N LEU A 26 -8.65 8.56 -3.99
CA LEU A 26 -8.54 8.52 -5.45
C LEU A 26 -7.39 9.37 -5.98
N GLY A 27 -6.66 8.83 -6.95
CA GLY A 27 -5.47 9.46 -7.52
C GLY A 27 -4.18 9.17 -6.77
N THR A 28 -4.22 8.55 -5.58
CA THR A 28 -3.01 8.11 -4.87
C THR A 28 -2.19 7.16 -5.75
N GLU A 29 -0.89 7.43 -5.85
CA GLU A 29 0.07 6.62 -6.60
C GLU A 29 1.16 6.07 -5.68
N MET A 30 1.43 4.77 -5.81
CA MET A 30 2.46 4.06 -5.06
C MET A 30 3.26 3.18 -6.02
N TYR A 31 4.43 2.73 -5.57
CA TYR A 31 5.34 1.93 -6.38
C TYR A 31 5.80 0.75 -5.55
N TYR A 32 5.79 -0.43 -6.15
CA TYR A 32 6.51 -1.56 -5.58
C TYR A 32 7.99 -1.47 -5.92
N GLU A 33 8.79 -2.08 -5.06
CA GLU A 33 10.20 -2.36 -5.24
C GLU A 33 10.39 -3.86 -5.06
N CYS A 34 11.11 -4.49 -5.97
CA CYS A 34 11.45 -5.90 -5.84
C CYS A 34 12.46 -6.08 -4.70
N ASP A 35 12.34 -7.20 -3.99
CA ASP A 35 13.28 -7.58 -2.95
C ASP A 35 14.64 -7.93 -3.57
N SER A 36 15.71 -7.87 -2.77
CA SER A 36 17.08 -8.16 -3.23
C SER A 36 17.18 -9.52 -3.92
N GLY A 37 17.80 -9.56 -5.11
CA GLY A 37 17.93 -10.77 -5.94
C GLY A 37 16.74 -11.01 -6.89
N TYR A 38 15.75 -10.12 -6.89
CA TYR A 38 14.64 -10.13 -7.83
C TYR A 38 14.56 -8.78 -8.55
N ASP A 39 14.24 -8.83 -9.83
CA ASP A 39 13.92 -7.64 -10.61
C ASP A 39 12.74 -7.90 -11.54
N ARG A 40 12.20 -6.83 -12.12
CA ARG A 40 11.14 -6.88 -13.12
C ARG A 40 11.75 -6.85 -14.53
N TRP A 41 10.96 -7.22 -15.52
CA TRP A 41 11.37 -7.02 -16.92
C TRP A 41 11.60 -5.54 -17.22
N SER A 42 12.57 -5.27 -18.10
CA SER A 42 12.81 -3.92 -18.59
C SER A 42 11.55 -3.39 -19.30
N GLY A 43 11.11 -2.19 -18.93
CA GLY A 43 9.86 -1.59 -19.41
C GLY A 43 8.62 -1.85 -18.55
N ASP A 44 8.61 -2.87 -17.69
CA ASP A 44 7.47 -3.11 -16.79
C ASP A 44 7.32 -1.97 -15.77
N HIS A 45 6.10 -1.45 -15.59
CA HIS A 45 5.84 -0.37 -14.64
C HIS A 45 5.43 -0.92 -13.28
N PRO A 46 6.16 -0.69 -12.17
CA PRO A 46 5.78 -1.22 -10.85
C PRO A 46 4.79 -0.32 -10.09
N GLY A 47 4.27 0.72 -10.75
CA GLY A 47 3.35 1.68 -10.15
C GLY A 47 1.90 1.19 -10.09
N ILE A 48 1.22 1.57 -9.02
CA ILE A 48 -0.21 1.37 -8.83
C ILE A 48 -0.89 2.71 -8.56
N LYS A 49 -2.16 2.82 -8.97
CA LYS A 49 -2.96 4.03 -8.77
C LYS A 49 -4.35 3.71 -8.27
N CYS A 50 -4.79 4.39 -7.22
CA CYS A 50 -6.16 4.29 -6.75
C CYS A 50 -7.09 5.01 -7.75
N LYS A 51 -7.99 4.26 -8.38
CA LYS A 51 -8.91 4.78 -9.40
C LYS A 51 -10.34 4.37 -9.06
N ARG A 52 -11.32 5.06 -9.64
CA ARG A 52 -12.71 4.65 -9.57
C ARG A 52 -13.01 3.70 -10.72
N GLU A 53 -13.41 2.49 -10.39
CA GLU A 53 -13.76 1.40 -11.31
C GLU A 53 -15.10 0.82 -10.90
N ASN A 54 -16.08 0.78 -11.81
CA ASN A 54 -17.43 0.26 -11.55
C ASN A 54 -18.08 0.82 -10.27
N HIS A 55 -18.04 2.15 -10.10
CA HIS A 55 -18.58 2.87 -8.94
C HIS A 55 -17.89 2.61 -7.59
N ARG A 56 -16.79 1.88 -7.57
CA ARG A 56 -15.97 1.59 -6.38
C ARG A 56 -14.54 2.08 -6.59
N ALA A 57 -13.86 2.51 -5.54
CA ALA A 57 -12.44 2.79 -5.61
C ALA A 57 -11.64 1.47 -5.54
N SER A 58 -10.75 1.25 -6.51
CA SER A 58 -9.91 0.06 -6.64
C SER A 58 -8.50 0.44 -7.10
N TRP A 59 -7.52 -0.35 -6.67
CA TRP A 59 -6.14 -0.21 -7.15
C TRP A 59 -6.01 -0.74 -8.57
N SER A 60 -5.55 0.13 -9.47
CA SER A 60 -5.17 -0.21 -10.83
C SER A 60 -3.72 -0.71 -10.82
N TYR A 61 -3.53 -2.01 -11.12
CA TYR A 61 -2.24 -2.67 -11.23
C TYR A 61 -1.83 -2.79 -12.70
N SER A 62 -0.53 -2.62 -12.98
CA SER A 62 0.07 -2.82 -14.30
C SER A 62 0.34 -4.29 -14.67
N GLY A 63 0.34 -5.19 -13.69
CA GLY A 63 0.54 -6.64 -13.92
C GLY A 63 1.99 -7.13 -13.92
N PHE A 64 2.96 -6.28 -13.57
CA PHE A 64 4.38 -6.66 -13.45
C PHE A 64 4.59 -7.78 -12.42
N LYS A 65 5.74 -8.46 -12.51
CA LYS A 65 6.21 -9.47 -11.55
C LYS A 65 7.67 -9.23 -11.21
N CYS A 66 8.05 -9.56 -9.98
CA CYS A 66 9.45 -9.67 -9.58
C CYS A 66 9.90 -11.11 -9.84
N ILE A 67 10.99 -11.25 -10.58
CA ILE A 67 11.54 -12.51 -11.08
C ILE A 67 12.99 -12.56 -10.65
N ASP A 68 13.49 -13.76 -10.37
CA ASP A 68 14.89 -13.97 -10.02
C ASP A 68 15.81 -13.35 -11.09
N GLU A 69 16.75 -12.52 -10.66
CA GLU A 69 17.69 -11.82 -11.54
C GLU A 69 18.49 -12.79 -12.42
N THR A 70 18.75 -14.01 -11.94
CA THR A 70 19.48 -15.04 -12.72
C THR A 70 18.73 -15.45 -13.99
N ILE A 71 17.39 -15.41 -13.96
CA ILE A 71 16.55 -15.71 -15.12
C ILE A 71 16.62 -14.55 -16.11
N LEU A 72 16.61 -13.30 -15.62
CA LEU A 72 16.70 -12.10 -16.45
C LEU A 72 18.05 -11.98 -17.17
N LEU A 73 19.13 -12.43 -16.54
CA LEU A 73 20.49 -12.40 -17.06
C LEU A 73 20.81 -13.57 -18.01
N SER A 74 19.92 -14.56 -18.12
CA SER A 74 20.16 -15.72 -18.97
C SER A 74 19.90 -15.40 -20.46
N THR A 75 20.95 -15.40 -21.28
CA THR A 75 20.90 -15.28 -22.76
C THR A 75 20.48 -16.58 -23.46
N ALA A 76 19.80 -17.50 -22.78
CA ALA A 76 19.44 -18.78 -23.38
C ALA A 76 18.40 -18.57 -24.50
N PRO A 77 18.59 -19.13 -25.71
CA PRO A 77 17.57 -19.07 -26.75
C PRO A 77 16.30 -19.73 -26.22
N THR A 78 15.17 -19.25 -26.68
CA THR A 78 13.80 -19.70 -26.39
C THR A 78 13.68 -21.23 -26.44
N VAL A 79 14.09 -21.91 -25.37
CA VAL A 79 13.64 -23.25 -25.06
C VAL A 79 12.33 -23.01 -24.36
N GLU A 80 11.26 -23.46 -25.02
CA GLU A 80 9.91 -23.55 -24.51
C GLU A 80 9.97 -23.80 -23.01
N ILE A 81 9.50 -22.83 -22.23
CA ILE A 81 9.28 -23.02 -20.81
C ILE A 81 8.04 -23.91 -20.72
N GLU A 82 8.21 -25.19 -21.06
CA GLU A 82 7.39 -26.27 -20.51
C GLU A 82 7.75 -26.36 -19.03
N PHE A 83 7.23 -25.40 -18.26
CA PHE A 83 6.99 -25.65 -16.86
C PHE A 83 5.90 -26.71 -16.84
N THR A 84 6.30 -27.97 -16.69
CA THR A 84 5.47 -29.08 -16.22
C THR A 84 5.05 -28.79 -14.78
N GLN A 85 4.37 -27.67 -14.54
CA GLN A 85 3.49 -27.51 -13.41
C GLN A 85 2.15 -28.09 -13.85
N LYS A 86 1.98 -29.37 -13.49
CA LYS A 86 0.72 -30.08 -13.37
C LYS A 86 -0.45 -29.09 -13.31
N SER A 87 -1.14 -28.97 -14.44
CA SER A 87 -2.47 -28.40 -14.55
C SER A 87 -3.40 -29.21 -13.63
N GLU A 88 -3.44 -28.84 -12.36
CA GLU A 88 -4.69 -28.80 -11.65
C GLU A 88 -5.27 -27.40 -11.90
N ILE A 89 -5.84 -27.21 -13.10
CA ILE A 89 -7.03 -26.37 -13.27
C ILE A 89 -8.13 -27.05 -12.44
N LYS A 90 -8.01 -26.94 -11.12
CA LYS A 90 -9.18 -26.92 -10.28
C LYS A 90 -9.57 -25.46 -10.27
N THR A 91 -10.59 -25.16 -11.06
CA THR A 91 -11.43 -23.96 -10.96
C THR A 91 -11.92 -23.86 -9.51
N ARG A 92 -11.04 -23.43 -8.61
CA ARG A 92 -11.43 -22.92 -7.31
C ARG A 92 -11.52 -21.43 -7.55
N SER A 93 -12.73 -21.04 -7.96
CA SER A 93 -13.20 -19.66 -7.96
C SER A 93 -12.64 -18.99 -6.71
N LEU A 94 -11.59 -18.18 -6.86
CA LEU A 94 -11.04 -17.38 -5.78
C LEU A 94 -12.10 -16.32 -5.55
N ALA A 95 -12.96 -16.60 -4.58
CA ALA A 95 -13.97 -15.70 -4.09
C ALA A 95 -13.34 -14.29 -3.95
N PRO A 96 -14.07 -13.21 -4.28
CA PRO A 96 -13.59 -11.87 -4.05
C PRO A 96 -13.11 -11.80 -2.60
N GLN A 97 -11.82 -11.55 -2.38
CA GLN A 97 -11.34 -11.32 -1.03
C GLN A 97 -12.09 -10.10 -0.52
N LYS A 98 -13.03 -10.38 0.39
CA LYS A 98 -13.95 -9.44 0.99
C LYS A 98 -13.10 -8.35 1.64
N GLN A 99 -13.13 -7.17 1.02
CA GLN A 99 -12.60 -5.94 1.57
C GLN A 99 -13.19 -5.79 2.98
N GLU A 100 -12.37 -6.00 4.01
CA GLU A 100 -12.83 -5.95 5.39
C GLU A 100 -13.30 -4.52 5.71
N ASP A 101 -14.59 -4.45 6.06
CA ASP A 101 -15.40 -3.38 6.65
C ASP A 101 -14.97 -1.92 6.46
N LEU A 102 -14.71 -1.50 5.22
CA LEU A 102 -14.85 -0.08 4.87
C LEU A 102 -16.34 0.20 4.71
N SER A 103 -16.85 1.22 5.41
CA SER A 103 -18.20 1.75 5.21
C SER A 103 -18.51 1.86 3.71
N GLU A 104 -19.72 1.46 3.31
CA GLU A 104 -20.16 1.45 1.89
C GLU A 104 -19.93 2.81 1.21
N PHE A 105 -19.93 3.89 1.99
CA PHE A 105 -19.61 5.25 1.54
C PHE A 105 -18.11 5.46 1.29
N ALA A 106 -17.24 4.95 2.17
CA ALA A 106 -15.79 5.05 2.00
C ALA A 106 -15.29 4.24 0.78
N GLN A 107 -15.97 3.13 0.45
CA GLN A 107 -15.60 2.27 -0.68
C GLN A 107 -15.69 2.95 -2.06
N LYS A 108 -16.39 4.08 -2.18
CA LYS A 108 -16.55 4.80 -3.46
C LYS A 108 -15.37 5.71 -3.80
N ASP A 109 -14.73 6.26 -2.77
CA ASP A 109 -13.73 7.32 -2.89
C ASP A 109 -12.35 6.95 -2.32
N PHE A 110 -12.26 5.79 -1.65
CA PHE A 110 -11.02 5.31 -1.07
C PHE A 110 -10.74 3.84 -1.42
N CYS A 111 -9.51 3.58 -1.85
CA CYS A 111 -8.99 2.22 -1.95
C CYS A 111 -8.58 1.73 -0.55
N GLY A 112 -8.73 0.44 -0.28
CA GLY A 112 -8.13 -0.19 0.91
C GLY A 112 -6.61 -0.36 0.76
N PRO A 113 -5.94 -1.12 1.63
CA PRO A 113 -4.53 -1.43 1.46
C PRO A 113 -4.28 -2.15 0.13
N PRO A 114 -3.24 -1.76 -0.62
CA PRO A 114 -2.83 -2.49 -1.82
C PRO A 114 -2.42 -3.92 -1.47
N LYS A 115 -2.63 -4.86 -2.40
CA LYS A 115 -2.34 -6.27 -2.18
C LYS A 115 -0.84 -6.50 -2.01
N THR A 116 -0.44 -7.54 -1.29
CA THR A 116 0.96 -7.95 -1.28
C THR A 116 1.33 -8.62 -2.60
N LEU A 117 2.57 -8.43 -3.04
CA LEU A 117 3.13 -9.10 -4.22
C LEU A 117 4.32 -9.95 -3.77
N PRO A 118 4.52 -11.15 -4.33
CA PRO A 118 5.70 -11.96 -4.05
C PRO A 118 6.98 -11.22 -4.41
N HIS A 119 7.98 -11.31 -3.53
CA HIS A 119 9.31 -10.71 -3.72
C HIS A 119 9.26 -9.20 -3.98
N ALA A 120 8.29 -8.51 -3.38
CA ALA A 120 8.13 -7.08 -3.54
C ALA A 120 7.55 -6.42 -2.31
N SER A 121 8.05 -5.23 -2.02
CA SER A 121 7.57 -4.36 -0.97
C SER A 121 7.13 -3.01 -1.54
N ILE A 122 6.24 -2.32 -0.84
CA ILE A 122 5.73 -1.03 -1.32
C ILE A 122 6.64 0.09 -0.82
N LYS A 123 7.22 0.84 -1.76
CA LYS A 123 7.82 2.13 -1.47
C LYS A 123 6.70 3.17 -1.34
N LEU A 124 6.30 3.45 -0.10
CA LEU A 124 5.35 4.52 0.19
C LEU A 124 5.92 5.87 -0.28
N LYS A 125 5.34 6.47 -1.31
CA LYS A 125 5.44 7.92 -1.50
C LYS A 125 4.62 8.56 -0.39
N LYS A 126 5.26 9.38 0.44
CA LYS A 126 4.70 10.02 1.65
C LYS A 126 3.69 11.15 1.32
N HIS A 127 2.81 10.92 0.34
CA HIS A 127 1.77 11.85 -0.06
C HIS A 127 0.43 11.34 0.48
N TYR A 128 -0.13 12.12 1.39
CA TYR A 128 -1.41 11.85 2.03
C TYR A 128 -2.40 12.94 1.65
N TYR A 129 -3.70 12.65 1.77
CA TYR A 129 -4.79 13.54 1.36
C TYR A 129 -5.84 13.67 2.45
N VAL A 130 -6.64 14.74 2.41
CA VAL A 130 -7.69 14.97 3.42
C VAL A 130 -8.64 13.76 3.48
N GLY A 131 -9.01 13.36 4.68
CA GLY A 131 -9.80 12.15 4.98
C GLY A 131 -8.95 10.89 5.19
N GLN A 132 -7.64 10.96 4.96
CA GLN A 132 -6.71 9.86 5.23
C GLN A 132 -6.50 9.65 6.73
N GLU A 133 -6.66 8.41 7.19
CA GLU A 133 -6.28 8.00 8.55
C GLU A 133 -4.98 7.19 8.53
N LEU A 134 -4.08 7.52 9.46
CA LEU A 134 -2.83 6.81 9.71
C LEU A 134 -2.86 6.13 11.07
N HIS A 135 -2.46 4.87 11.08
CA HIS A 135 -2.30 4.02 12.25
C HIS A 135 -0.81 3.91 12.56
N PHE A 136 -0.44 4.41 13.73
CA PHE A 136 0.93 4.38 14.23
C PHE A 136 1.10 3.18 15.15
N LYS A 137 2.17 2.43 14.92
CA LYS A 137 2.56 1.26 15.70
C LYS A 137 4.04 1.32 16.03
N CYS A 138 4.41 1.06 17.29
CA CYS A 138 5.81 0.96 17.66
C CYS A 138 6.50 -0.20 16.92
N GLN A 139 7.75 0.04 16.53
CA GLN A 139 8.63 -0.94 15.94
C GLN A 139 8.93 -2.06 16.94
N SER A 140 9.27 -3.24 16.42
CA SER A 140 9.65 -4.38 17.26
C SER A 140 10.89 -4.06 18.10
N GLY A 141 10.86 -4.41 19.39
CA GLY A 141 11.95 -4.14 20.34
C GLY A 141 11.81 -2.84 21.13
N TYR A 142 10.75 -2.06 20.88
CA TYR A 142 10.42 -0.86 21.64
C TYR A 142 9.14 -1.09 22.44
N ASP A 143 9.24 -0.93 23.77
CA ASP A 143 8.13 -1.07 24.72
C ASP A 143 7.47 0.28 25.06
N LYS A 144 6.21 0.17 25.46
CA LYS A 144 5.21 1.23 25.27
C LYS A 144 5.01 2.05 26.54
N GLN A 145 4.93 3.37 26.40
CA GLN A 145 4.08 4.17 27.29
C GLN A 145 2.67 4.25 26.66
N PRO A 146 1.58 4.00 27.40
CA PRO A 146 0.23 4.14 26.85
C PRO A 146 -0.01 5.56 26.31
N PRO A 147 -0.63 5.72 25.12
CA PRO A 147 -1.25 4.69 24.27
C PRO A 147 -0.27 3.95 23.34
N ILE A 148 -0.47 2.64 23.27
CA ILE A 148 0.35 1.62 22.58
C ILE A 148 0.26 1.69 21.04
N SER A 149 -0.83 2.27 20.55
CA SER A 149 -1.12 2.52 19.16
C SER A 149 -1.91 3.81 19.07
N GLY A 150 -1.67 4.57 18.02
CA GLY A 150 -2.27 5.87 17.81
C GLY A 150 -2.88 5.99 16.43
N THR A 151 -3.97 6.73 16.31
CA THR A 151 -4.47 7.16 15.01
C THR A 151 -4.28 8.66 14.84
N SER A 152 -3.96 9.08 13.63
CA SER A 152 -4.00 10.49 13.24
C SER A 152 -4.69 10.60 11.89
N THR A 153 -5.66 11.49 11.81
CA THR A 153 -6.49 11.70 10.62
C THR A 153 -6.16 13.06 10.05
N CYS A 154 -6.03 13.13 8.73
CA CYS A 154 -5.81 14.41 8.06
C CYS A 154 -7.15 15.09 7.78
N GLU A 155 -7.36 16.24 8.41
CA GLU A 155 -8.63 16.96 8.40
C GLU A 155 -8.44 18.42 7.99
N LYS A 156 -9.51 19.04 7.48
CA LYS A 156 -9.56 20.46 7.19
C LYS A 156 -10.29 21.20 8.31
N VAL A 157 -9.53 21.80 9.22
CA VAL A 157 -10.04 22.53 10.38
C VAL A 157 -9.92 24.02 10.14
N LYS A 158 -11.06 24.74 10.09
CA LYS A 158 -11.13 26.20 9.90
C LYS A 158 -10.32 26.70 8.67
N GLY A 159 -10.34 25.92 7.59
CA GLY A 159 -9.62 26.25 6.34
C GLY A 159 -8.17 25.75 6.27
N SER A 160 -7.60 25.27 7.38
CA SER A 160 -6.25 24.69 7.43
C SER A 160 -6.29 23.17 7.39
N ILE A 161 -5.43 22.55 6.58
CA ILE A 161 -5.30 21.09 6.52
C ILE A 161 -4.24 20.63 7.53
N ILE A 162 -4.66 19.88 8.54
CA ILE A 162 -3.82 19.44 9.65
C ILE A 162 -4.05 17.96 9.97
N TRP A 163 -3.02 17.32 10.53
CA TRP A 163 -3.14 16.02 11.18
C TRP A 163 -3.74 16.19 12.58
N THR A 164 -4.68 15.32 12.96
CA THR A 164 -5.21 15.33 14.33
C THR A 164 -4.08 15.06 15.34
N PRO A 165 -4.07 15.76 16.49
CA PRO A 165 -3.01 15.60 17.48
C PRO A 165 -2.89 14.16 17.98
N LEU A 166 -1.66 13.66 18.05
CA LEU A 166 -1.34 12.32 18.55
C LEU A 166 -0.24 12.40 19.61
N ASN A 167 -0.47 11.78 20.77
CA ASN A 167 0.42 11.81 21.94
C ASN A 167 1.18 10.49 22.16
N MET A 168 1.23 9.63 21.15
CA MET A 168 1.89 8.32 21.22
C MET A 168 3.42 8.48 21.31
N ARG A 169 4.06 7.63 22.13
CA ARG A 169 5.52 7.56 22.29
C ARG A 169 5.97 6.11 22.36
N CYS A 170 7.07 5.79 21.68
CA CYS A 170 7.74 4.49 21.73
C CYS A 170 9.11 4.69 22.38
N ALA A 171 9.47 3.84 23.34
CA ALA A 171 10.75 3.92 24.04
C ALA A 171 11.36 2.51 24.15
N ASN A 172 12.65 2.42 24.49
CA ASN A 172 13.23 1.14 24.89
C ASN A 172 12.65 0.72 26.24
N ASP A 173 12.39 -0.57 26.44
CA ASP A 173 12.17 -1.12 27.78
C ASP A 173 13.49 -0.91 28.56
N THR A 174 13.45 -0.07 29.60
CA THR A 174 14.61 0.19 30.49
C THR A 174 14.75 -0.90 31.53
#